data_AF-A0A418CT88-F1
#
_entry.id   AF-A0A418CT88-F1
#
_cell.length_a   1.000
_cell.length_b   1.000
_cell.length_c   1.000
_cell.angle_alpha   90.00
_cell.angle_beta   90.00
_cell.angle_gamma   90.00
#
_symmetry.space_group_name_H-M   'P 1'
#
loop_
_entity.id
_entity.type
_entity.pdbx_description
1 polymer ?
#
loop_
_entity_poly.entity_id
_entity_poly.type
_entity_poly.pdbx_seq_one_letter_code
_entity_poly.pdbx_strand_id
1 'polypeptide(L)'
;MVEGASVDVSTISQKLHSAIQENEWQSNKRAAKEIQSLLAVLNTYTPDPSTMLETMRETRIGVVVSKLRKHSDECVKAYASRLTNKWKAALDVNSTSSKPKQPAVVAASAYTKIPEVR
;
A
#
# COMPACT_ATOMS: atom_id res chain seq x y z
N MET A 1 -13.19 29.06 -6.51
CA MET A 1 -14.05 27.87 -6.44
C MET A 1 -13.09 26.68 -6.44
N VAL A 2 -12.83 25.92 -5.37
CA VAL A 2 -13.38 25.80 -4.03
C VAL A 2 -12.15 25.53 -3.14
N GLU A 3 -11.84 26.43 -2.20
CA GLU A 3 -10.97 26.11 -1.07
C GLU A 3 -11.74 25.14 -0.18
N GLY A 4 -11.56 23.84 -0.43
CA GLY A 4 -11.86 22.82 0.54
C GLY A 4 -10.59 22.58 1.34
N ALA A 5 -10.69 22.52 2.66
CA ALA A 5 -9.65 22.01 3.57
C ALA A 5 -9.37 20.52 3.29
N SER A 6 -8.93 20.23 2.08
CA SER A 6 -8.62 18.90 1.58
C SER A 6 -7.16 18.67 1.85
N VAL A 7 -6.86 17.53 2.45
CA VAL A 7 -5.50 17.05 2.57
C VAL A 7 -4.87 17.04 1.17
N ASP A 8 -4.04 18.05 0.87
CA ASP A 8 -3.39 18.19 -0.44
C ASP A 8 -2.38 17.07 -0.63
N VAL A 9 -2.80 16.03 -1.34
CA VAL A 9 -1.94 14.89 -1.68
C VAL A 9 -0.70 15.35 -2.46
N SER A 10 -0.83 16.42 -3.25
CA SER A 10 0.30 17.08 -3.91
C SER A 10 1.32 17.62 -2.90
N THR A 11 0.87 18.32 -1.86
CA THR A 11 1.75 18.80 -0.78
C THR A 11 2.38 17.65 -0.01
N ILE A 12 1.60 16.61 0.33
CA ILE A 12 2.14 15.41 1.00
C ILE A 12 3.19 14.73 0.12
N SER A 13 2.92 14.56 -1.17
CA SER A 13 3.86 13.95 -2.10
C SER A 13 5.14 14.77 -2.18
N GLN A 14 5.05 16.10 -2.30
CA GLN A 14 6.22 16.97 -2.30
C GLN A 14 7.03 16.85 -1.00
N LYS A 15 6.37 16.86 0.17
CA LYS A 15 7.05 16.68 1.46
C LYS A 15 7.74 15.31 1.56
N LEU A 16 7.08 14.25 1.10
CA LEU A 16 7.68 12.92 1.04
C LEU A 16 8.87 12.88 0.07
N HIS A 17 8.76 13.54 -1.08
CA HIS A 17 9.84 13.66 -2.07
C HIS A 17 11.06 14.37 -1.48
N SER A 18 10.85 15.49 -0.78
CA SER A 18 11.91 16.20 -0.07
C SER A 18 12.54 15.32 1.01
N ALA A 19 11.73 14.62 1.82
CA ALA A 19 12.23 13.76 2.89
C ALA A 19 13.09 12.60 2.39
N ILE A 20 12.79 12.01 1.21
CA ILE A 20 13.60 10.94 0.62
C ILE A 20 14.82 11.44 -0.18
N GLN A 21 14.88 12.75 -0.47
CA GLN A 21 16.03 13.37 -1.14
C GLN A 21 17.09 13.83 -0.14
N GLU A 22 16.76 13.91 1.15
CA GLU A 22 17.74 14.21 2.19
C GLU A 22 18.79 13.09 2.33
N ASN A 23 20.02 13.48 2.63
CA ASN A 23 21.10 12.54 2.89
C ASN A 23 20.77 11.71 4.14
N GLU A 24 21.03 10.40 4.10
CA GLU A 24 20.69 9.47 5.19
C GLU A 24 19.20 9.33 5.53
N TRP A 25 18.28 9.66 4.61
CA TRP A 25 16.83 9.52 4.82
C TRP A 25 16.38 8.13 5.28
N GLN A 26 17.17 7.07 5.05
CA GLN A 26 16.85 5.70 5.45
C GLN A 26 17.08 5.43 6.95
N SER A 27 17.96 6.19 7.61
CA SER A 27 18.31 6.02 9.02
C SER A 27 17.96 7.24 9.87
N ASN A 28 17.49 8.31 9.24
CA ASN A 28 17.13 9.55 9.91
C ASN A 28 15.81 9.39 10.68
N LYS A 29 15.89 9.31 12.01
CA LYS A 29 14.72 9.17 12.91
C LYS A 29 13.74 10.35 12.83
N ARG A 30 14.21 11.57 12.51
CA ARG A 30 13.34 12.74 12.33
C ARG A 30 12.54 12.61 11.05
N ALA A 31 13.22 12.27 9.95
CA ALA A 31 12.57 11.99 8.67
C ALA A 31 11.58 10.82 8.81
N ALA A 32 11.93 9.77 9.55
CA ALA A 32 11.06 8.63 9.81
C ALA A 32 9.71 9.04 10.43
N LYS A 33 9.74 9.87 11.48
CA LYS A 33 8.52 10.36 12.14
C LYS A 33 7.67 11.24 11.22
N GLU A 34 8.31 12.14 10.48
CA GLU A 34 7.61 12.99 9.49
C GLU A 34 6.96 12.12 8.40
N ILE A 35 7.71 11.17 7.84
CA ILE A 35 7.23 10.22 6.83
C ILE A 35 6.05 9.41 7.38
N GLN A 36 6.14 8.89 8.61
CA GLN A 36 5.04 8.15 9.25
C GLN A 36 3.79 9.01 9.38
N SER A 37 3.93 10.27 9.82
CA SER A 37 2.82 11.20 9.97
C SER A 37 2.16 11.50 8.61
N LEU A 38 2.97 11.75 7.58
CA LEU A 38 2.51 11.96 6.21
C LEU A 38 1.80 10.72 5.64
N LEU A 39 2.32 9.52 5.88
CA LEU A 39 1.68 8.25 5.47
C LEU A 39 0.37 8.00 6.23
N ALA A 40 0.29 8.35 7.51
CA ALA A 40 -0.91 8.21 8.32
C ALA A 40 -2.03 9.13 7.80
N VAL A 41 -1.70 10.39 7.52
CA VAL A 41 -2.64 11.36 6.92
C VAL A 41 -3.11 10.87 5.55
N LEU A 42 -2.18 10.39 4.71
CA LEU A 42 -2.52 9.81 3.40
C LEU A 42 -3.36 8.53 3.51
N ASN A 43 -3.24 7.77 4.60
CA ASN A 43 -4.08 6.60 4.84
C ASN A 43 -5.51 6.96 5.24
N THR A 44 -5.68 8.07 5.97
CA THR A 44 -7.00 8.60 6.35
C THR A 44 -7.71 9.29 5.19
N TYR A 45 -6.94 9.80 4.22
CA TYR A 45 -7.49 10.32 2.98
C TYR A 45 -7.80 9.16 2.03
N THR A 46 -9.08 8.79 1.95
CA THR A 46 -9.60 7.76 1.04
C THR A 46 -10.40 8.42 -0.09
N PRO A 47 -9.73 8.95 -1.14
CA PRO A 47 -10.42 9.40 -2.33
C PRO A 47 -10.92 8.20 -3.15
N ASP A 48 -11.86 8.46 -4.06
CA ASP A 48 -12.31 7.50 -5.05
C ASP A 48 -11.13 6.91 -5.84
N PRO A 49 -11.18 5.62 -6.21
CA PRO A 49 -10.07 4.91 -6.85
C PRO A 49 -9.59 5.59 -8.14
N SER A 50 -10.49 6.24 -8.88
CA SER A 50 -10.17 6.97 -10.12
C SER A 50 -9.32 8.21 -9.85
N THR A 51 -9.75 9.08 -8.93
CA THR A 51 -9.01 10.29 -8.53
C THR A 51 -7.69 9.93 -7.86
N MET A 52 -7.68 8.83 -7.11
CA MET A 52 -6.50 8.30 -6.45
C MET A 52 -5.42 7.89 -7.45
N LEU A 53 -5.79 7.20 -8.53
CA LEU A 53 -4.89 6.80 -9.61
C LEU A 53 -4.32 8.01 -10.36
N GLU A 54 -5.15 8.98 -10.73
CA GLU A 54 -4.70 10.21 -11.38
C GLU A 54 -3.70 10.96 -10.51
N THR A 55 -4.04 11.13 -9.23
CA THR A 55 -3.18 11.79 -8.25
C THR A 55 -1.86 11.04 -8.08
N MET A 56 -1.87 9.71 -8.02
CA MET A 56 -0.65 8.91 -7.93
C MET A 56 0.22 9.02 -9.17
N ARG A 57 -0.38 9.08 -10.36
CA ARG A 57 0.33 9.20 -11.63
C ARG A 57 0.97 10.58 -11.76
N GLU A 58 0.25 11.63 -11.38
CA GLU A 58 0.72 13.01 -11.43
C GLU A 58 1.83 13.27 -10.40
N THR A 59 1.61 12.87 -9.15
CA THR A 59 2.53 13.17 -8.04
C THR A 59 3.66 12.15 -7.88
N ARG A 60 3.63 11.03 -8.60
CA ARG A 60 4.56 9.89 -8.51
C ARG A 60 4.71 9.30 -7.10
N ILE A 61 3.71 9.49 -6.24
CA ILE A 61 3.78 9.05 -4.84
C ILE A 61 3.95 7.53 -4.69
N GLY A 62 3.49 6.73 -5.67
CA GLY A 62 3.72 5.28 -5.68
C GLY A 62 5.21 4.89 -5.71
N VAL A 63 6.04 5.66 -6.43
CA VAL A 63 7.49 5.43 -6.49
C VAL A 63 8.14 5.81 -5.17
N VAL A 64 7.70 6.92 -4.57
CA VAL A 64 8.19 7.40 -3.27
C VAL A 64 7.85 6.39 -2.18
N VAL A 65 6.60 5.94 -2.09
CA VAL A 65 6.18 4.94 -1.11
C VAL A 65 6.91 3.61 -1.31
N SER A 66 7.18 3.20 -2.55
CA SER A 66 8.02 2.03 -2.84
C SER A 66 9.46 2.23 -2.33
N LYS A 67 10.05 3.42 -2.48
CA LYS A 67 11.34 3.77 -1.89
C LYS A 67 11.28 3.75 -0.37
N LEU A 68 10.22 4.28 0.26
CA LEU A 68 10.04 4.29 1.73
C LEU A 68 10.09 2.90 2.36
N ARG A 69 9.75 1.83 1.62
CA ARG A 69 9.94 0.44 2.07
C ARG A 69 11.40 0.06 2.31
N LYS A 70 12.37 0.87 1.87
CA LYS A 70 13.81 0.69 2.15
C LYS A 70 14.30 1.43 3.39
N HIS A 71 13.41 2.11 4.13
CA HIS A 71 13.77 2.76 5.38
C HIS A 71 14.18 1.71 6.44
N SER A 72 15.07 2.09 7.36
CA SER A 72 15.51 1.23 8.48
C SER A 72 14.42 1.04 9.54
N ASP A 73 13.33 1.82 9.46
CA ASP A 73 12.27 1.84 10.45
C ASP A 73 11.14 0.89 10.02
N GLU A 74 10.83 -0.06 10.90
CA GLU A 74 9.83 -1.09 10.63
C GLU A 74 8.41 -0.53 10.50
N CYS A 75 8.10 0.53 11.26
CA CYS A 75 6.81 1.19 11.20
C CYS A 75 6.63 1.93 9.85
N VAL A 76 7.64 2.66 9.37
CA VAL A 76 7.62 3.29 8.02
C VAL A 76 7.41 2.21 6.95
N LYS A 77 8.13 1.09 7.04
CA LYS A 77 8.00 -0.04 6.13
C LYS A 77 6.59 -0.63 6.14
N ALA A 78 6.03 -0.88 7.31
CA ALA A 78 4.69 -1.46 7.48
C ALA A 78 3.62 -0.53 6.89
N TYR A 79 3.68 0.77 7.19
CA TYR A 79 2.77 1.77 6.63
C TYR A 79 2.89 1.86 5.12
N ALA A 80 4.11 1.99 4.59
CA ALA A 80 4.35 2.05 3.15
C ALA A 80 3.86 0.78 2.42
N SER A 81 4.08 -0.39 3.01
CA SER A 81 3.62 -1.67 2.44
C SER A 81 2.10 -1.79 2.46
N ARG A 82 1.43 -1.33 3.52
CA ARG A 82 -0.03 -1.29 3.61
C ARG A 82 -0.64 -0.36 2.58
N LEU A 83 -0.13 0.86 2.45
CA LEU A 83 -0.58 1.80 1.41
C LEU A 83 -0.38 1.21 0.02
N THR A 84 0.82 0.70 -0.29
CA THR A 84 1.12 0.10 -1.59
C THR A 84 0.16 -1.04 -1.92
N ASN A 85 -0.15 -1.92 -0.96
CA ASN A 85 -1.09 -3.01 -1.16
C ASN A 85 -2.53 -2.51 -1.34
N LYS A 86 -2.97 -1.51 -0.56
CA LYS A 86 -4.31 -0.92 -0.66
C LYS A 86 -4.50 -0.26 -2.04
N TRP A 87 -3.47 0.43 -2.51
CA TRP A 87 -3.45 1.08 -3.82
C TRP A 87 -3.38 0.06 -4.95
N LYS A 88 -2.51 -0.95 -4.85
CA LYS A 88 -2.49 -2.06 -5.81
C LYS A 88 -3.85 -2.72 -5.90
N ALA A 89 -4.49 -3.01 -4.77
CA ALA A 89 -5.83 -3.60 -4.77
C ALA A 89 -6.83 -2.69 -5.47
N ALA A 90 -6.85 -1.38 -5.18
CA ALA A 90 -7.72 -0.41 -5.86
C ALA A 90 -7.49 -0.36 -7.39
N LEU A 91 -6.25 -0.51 -7.85
CA LEU A 91 -5.90 -0.55 -9.28
C LEU A 91 -6.15 -1.92 -9.93
N ASP A 92 -6.00 -2.99 -9.16
CA ASP A 92 -6.20 -4.38 -9.61
C ASP A 92 -7.69 -4.69 -9.73
N VAL A 93 -8.55 -4.09 -8.90
CA VAL A 93 -10.01 -4.15 -9.06
C VAL A 93 -10.45 -3.52 -10.39
N ASN A 94 -9.71 -2.50 -10.88
CA ASN A 94 -9.94 -1.92 -12.20
C ASN A 94 -9.33 -2.76 -13.35
N SER A 95 -8.49 -3.76 -13.03
CA SER A 95 -7.75 -4.55 -14.03
C SER A 95 -8.21 -6.00 -14.12
N THR A 96 -8.82 -6.57 -13.08
CA THR A 96 -9.32 -7.95 -13.13
C THR A 96 -10.64 -8.12 -12.37
N SER A 97 -11.72 -8.24 -13.14
CA SER A 97 -12.70 -9.27 -12.83
C SER A 97 -11.94 -10.61 -12.70
N SER A 98 -12.19 -11.35 -11.62
CA SER A 98 -11.80 -12.76 -11.38
C SER A 98 -10.44 -13.04 -10.71
N LYS A 99 -10.43 -13.19 -9.37
CA LYS A 99 -10.21 -14.48 -8.67
C LYS A 99 -9.95 -14.29 -7.15
N PRO A 100 -10.83 -14.78 -6.26
CA PRO A 100 -10.46 -14.98 -4.87
C PRO A 100 -9.51 -16.19 -4.75
N LYS A 101 -8.35 -15.94 -4.14
CA LYS A 101 -7.35 -16.94 -3.77
C LYS A 101 -7.71 -17.44 -2.36
N GLN A 102 -8.41 -18.56 -2.26
CA GLN A 102 -8.52 -19.28 -0.98
C GLN A 102 -7.28 -20.16 -0.77
N PRO A 103 -6.61 -20.08 0.39
CA PRO A 103 -5.47 -20.94 0.73
C PRO A 103 -5.93 -22.28 1.31
N ALA A 104 -5.17 -23.31 0.98
CA ALA A 104 -5.32 -24.70 1.37
C ALA A 104 -5.01 -24.98 2.84
N VAL A 105 -5.86 -25.78 3.50
CA VAL A 105 -5.59 -26.70 4.63
C VAL A 105 -6.78 -27.71 4.58
N VAL A 106 -6.71 -29.04 4.61
CA VAL A 106 -5.95 -29.97 5.43
C VAL A 106 -6.01 -31.40 4.84
N ALA A 107 -4.94 -32.15 5.11
CA ALA A 107 -4.92 -33.58 5.46
C ALA A 107 -5.22 -34.66 4.40
N ALA A 108 -4.18 -35.48 4.24
CA ALA A 108 -4.17 -36.79 3.61
C ALA A 108 -4.98 -37.85 4.38
N SER A 109 -5.18 -38.97 3.68
CA SER A 109 -5.45 -40.32 4.22
C SER A 109 -6.91 -40.69 4.52
N ALA A 110 -7.53 -41.42 3.60
CA ALA A 110 -8.15 -42.72 3.89
C ALA A 110 -8.56 -43.42 2.59
N TYR A 111 -7.76 -44.41 2.20
CA TYR A 111 -8.11 -45.45 1.25
C TYR A 111 -8.95 -46.49 2.00
N THR A 112 -10.25 -46.59 1.73
CA THR A 112 -11.04 -47.78 2.13
C THR A 112 -11.77 -48.34 0.91
N LYS A 113 -11.08 -49.31 0.32
CA LYS A 113 -11.58 -50.37 -0.56
C LYS A 113 -12.81 -51.03 0.06
N ILE A 114 -13.95 -50.97 -0.63
CA ILE A 114 -15.17 -51.73 -0.30
C ILE A 114 -15.27 -52.85 -1.36
N PRO A 115 -15.19 -54.15 -1.01
CA PRO A 115 -15.52 -55.23 -1.93
C PRO A 115 -17.02 -55.54 -1.82
N GLU A 116 -17.77 -55.34 -2.90
CA GLU A 116 -19.14 -55.85 -3.00
C GLU A 116 -19.10 -57.20 -3.72
N VAL A 117 -19.32 -58.25 -2.93
CA VAL A 117 -19.65 -59.61 -3.38
C VAL A 117 -21.16 -59.75 -3.23
N ARG A 118 -21.88 -59.97 -4.33
CA ARG A 118 -22.95 -60.98 -4.42
C ARG A 118 -23.34 -61.26 -5.86
#